data_AF-A0A914NTE7-F1
#
_entry.id   AF-A0A914NTE7-F1
#
_cell.length_a   1.000
_cell.length_b   1.000
_cell.length_c   1.000
_cell.angle_alpha   90.00
_cell.angle_beta   90.00
_cell.angle_gamma   90.00
#
_symmetry.space_group_name_H-M   'P 1'
#
loop_
_entity.id
_entity.type
_entity.pdbx_description
1 polymer ?
#
loop_
_entity_poly.entity_id
_entity_poly.type
_entity_poly.pdbx_seq_one_letter_code
_entity_poly.pdbx_strand_id
1 'polypeptide(L)'
;ANCRKYLISKRMEKEREKDEAIRIIQWNLERWQDLNKSKWWKLFVYIRPLIPAASVDAREHRLKEHLAQLELELDELRSEHSRAQLELESAQKSKQIAEKWSEEIGQINKELMGELKEAEEKLKKSVRTEQINGNFWLKIID
;
A
#
# COMPACT_ATOMS: atom_id res chain seq x y z
N ALA A 1 37.35 3.00 17.18
CA ALA A 1 37.17 4.12 18.13
C ALA A 1 36.18 5.20 17.66
N ASN A 2 36.07 5.50 16.35
CA ASN A 2 35.26 6.61 15.82
C ASN A 2 33.74 6.45 16.01
N CYS A 3 33.17 5.26 15.82
CA CYS A 3 31.72 5.06 16.00
C CYS A 3 31.28 5.28 17.46
N ARG A 4 32.09 4.85 18.45
CA ARG A 4 31.81 5.08 19.86
C ARG A 4 31.85 6.57 20.22
N LYS A 5 32.84 7.31 19.70
CA LYS A 5 32.92 8.76 19.88
C LYS A 5 31.70 9.45 19.27
N TYR A 6 31.30 9.09 18.06
CA TYR A 6 30.11 9.62 17.40
C TYR A 6 28.83 9.39 18.22
N LEU A 7 28.62 8.15 18.69
CA LEU A 7 27.45 7.80 19.51
C LEU A 7 27.42 8.56 20.85
N ILE A 8 28.59 8.74 21.49
CA ILE A 8 28.69 9.55 22.71
C ILE A 8 28.36 11.01 22.41
N SER A 9 28.94 11.61 21.36
CA SER A 9 28.63 12.99 20.98
C SER A 9 27.15 13.20 20.70
N LYS A 10 26.50 12.28 19.98
CA LYS A 10 25.06 12.33 19.71
C LYS A 10 24.21 12.20 20.97
N ARG A 11 24.61 11.34 21.91
CA ARG A 11 23.95 11.24 23.22
C ARG A 11 24.08 12.55 24.00
N MET A 12 25.27 13.12 24.08
CA MET A 12 25.51 14.36 24.83
C MET A 12 24.80 15.55 24.20
N GLU A 13 24.67 15.60 22.87
CA GLU A 13 23.85 16.59 22.17
C GLU A 13 22.39 16.52 22.64
N LYS A 14 21.80 15.32 22.65
CA LYS A 14 20.44 15.09 23.15
C LYS A 14 20.27 15.44 24.63
N GLU A 15 21.26 15.13 25.48
CA GLU A 15 21.19 15.50 26.89
C GLU A 15 21.28 17.02 27.09
N ARG A 16 22.12 17.73 26.32
CA ARG A 16 22.16 19.21 26.38
C ARG A 16 20.84 19.84 25.98
N GLU A 17 20.20 19.33 24.93
CA GLU A 17 18.86 19.79 24.51
C GLU A 17 17.82 19.60 25.62
N LYS A 18 17.85 18.45 26.30
CA LYS A 18 16.96 18.18 27.44
C LYS A 18 17.26 19.08 28.63
N ASP A 19 18.52 19.25 29.00
CA ASP A 19 18.92 20.07 30.13
C ASP A 19 18.49 21.52 29.93
N GLU A 20 18.64 22.04 28.71
CA GLU A 20 18.17 23.38 28.36
C GLU A 20 16.65 23.48 28.41
N ALA A 21 15.94 22.49 27.86
CA ALA A 21 14.47 22.45 27.95
C ALA A 21 13.99 22.40 29.41
N ILE A 22 14.64 21.61 30.27
CA ILE A 22 14.34 21.52 31.70
C ILE A 22 14.55 22.87 32.38
N ARG A 23 15.67 23.54 32.11
CA ARG A 23 15.94 24.88 32.67
C ARG A 23 14.87 25.88 32.28
N ILE A 24 14.48 25.92 31.01
CA ILE A 24 13.43 26.81 30.51
C ILE A 24 12.10 26.51 31.20
N ILE A 25 11.74 25.23 31.36
CA ILE A 25 10.49 24.82 32.03
C ILE A 25 10.51 25.20 33.51
N GLN A 26 11.61 24.93 34.22
CA GLN A 26 11.77 25.26 35.64
C GLN A 26 11.68 26.78 35.86
N TRP A 27 12.43 27.55 35.06
CA TRP A 27 12.40 29.01 35.12
C TRP A 27 10.99 29.57 34.83
N ASN A 28 10.32 29.05 33.80
CA ASN A 28 8.94 29.43 33.49
C ASN A 28 7.98 29.09 34.62
N LEU A 29 8.14 27.94 35.28
CA LEU A 29 7.30 27.52 36.39
C LEU A 29 7.45 28.46 37.58
N GLU A 30 8.67 28.74 38.01
CA GLU A 30 8.96 29.68 39.11
C GLU A 30 8.42 31.07 38.77
N ARG A 31 8.70 31.56 37.57
CA ARG A 31 8.21 32.86 37.11
C ARG A 31 6.69 32.92 37.07
N TRP A 32 6.04 31.86 36.61
CA TRP A 32 4.57 31.76 36.59
C TRP A 32 3.98 31.74 37.99
N GLN A 33 4.61 31.07 38.97
CA GLN A 33 4.13 31.06 40.35
C GLN A 33 4.08 32.47 40.95
N ASP A 34 5.10 33.30 40.67
CA ASP A 34 5.13 34.70 41.10
C ASP A 34 4.07 35.54 40.38
N LEU A 35 3.97 35.40 39.06
CA LEU A 35 2.98 36.13 38.26
C LEU A 35 1.54 35.75 38.66
N ASN A 36 1.26 34.48 38.92
CA ASN A 36 -0.07 34.01 39.25
C ASN A 36 -0.58 34.54 40.61
N LYS A 37 0.33 34.81 41.54
CA LYS A 37 -0.01 35.48 42.82
C LYS A 37 -0.35 36.97 42.62
N SER A 38 0.14 37.60 41.56
CA SER A 38 -0.09 39.02 41.27
C SER A 38 -1.55 39.32 40.93
N LYS A 39 -2.10 40.38 41.55
CA LYS A 39 -3.45 40.87 41.25
C LYS A 39 -3.57 41.41 39.83
N TRP A 40 -2.51 42.04 39.31
CA TRP A 40 -2.48 42.57 37.94
C TRP A 40 -2.54 41.48 36.89
N TRP A 41 -1.86 40.36 37.14
CA TRP A 41 -1.94 39.20 36.25
C TRP A 41 -3.34 38.60 36.20
N LYS A 42 -3.98 38.44 37.36
CA LYS A 42 -5.38 37.96 37.43
C LYS A 42 -6.33 38.86 36.67
N LEU A 43 -6.18 40.18 36.80
CA LEU A 43 -6.98 41.16 36.04
C LEU A 43 -6.74 41.02 34.53
N PHE A 44 -5.48 40.92 34.10
CA PHE A 44 -5.13 40.73 32.69
C PHE A 44 -5.76 39.46 32.11
N VAL A 45 -5.64 38.32 32.80
CA VAL A 45 -6.23 37.06 32.37
C VAL A 45 -7.76 37.15 32.25
N TYR A 46 -8.41 37.89 33.15
CA TYR A 46 -9.86 38.11 33.09
C TYR A 46 -10.28 39.01 31.90
N ILE A 47 -9.52 40.06 31.62
CA ILE A 47 -9.85 41.02 30.55
C ILE A 47 -9.47 40.47 29.16
N ARG A 48 -8.39 39.70 29.03
CA ARG A 48 -7.86 39.24 27.73
C ARG A 48 -8.91 38.55 26.83
N PRO A 49 -9.77 37.63 27.31
CA PRO A 49 -10.81 37.02 26.47
C PRO A 49 -11.88 37.99 25.99
N LEU A 50 -12.08 39.11 26.70
CA LEU A 50 -13.02 40.16 26.30
C LEU A 50 -12.48 41.02 25.17
N ILE A 51 -11.19 40.89 24.84
CA ILE A 51 -10.55 41.58 23.71
C ILE A 51 -10.75 40.71 22.45
N PRO A 52 -11.58 41.14 21.49
CA PRO A 52 -11.95 40.31 20.34
C PRO A 52 -10.73 39.82 19.54
N ALA A 53 -9.72 40.66 19.36
CA ALA A 53 -8.48 40.31 18.66
C ALA A 53 -7.79 39.06 19.26
N ALA A 54 -7.69 38.97 20.59
CA ALA A 54 -7.06 37.83 21.26
C ALA A 54 -7.82 36.51 21.07
N SER A 55 -9.15 36.57 20.92
CA SER A 55 -10.00 35.40 20.68
C SER A 55 -10.02 34.96 19.22
N VAL A 56 -9.91 35.92 18.28
CA VAL A 56 -9.89 35.67 16.85
C VAL A 56 -8.57 35.04 16.45
N ASP A 57 -7.43 35.56 16.91
CA ASP A 57 -6.09 35.04 16.58
C ASP A 57 -5.93 33.56 17.00
N ALA A 58 -6.35 33.23 18.22
CA ALA A 58 -6.25 31.86 18.74
C ALA A 58 -7.16 30.87 17.99
N ARG A 59 -8.36 31.31 17.60
CA ARG A 59 -9.29 30.48 16.81
C ARG A 59 -8.78 30.31 15.38
N GLU A 60 -8.29 31.39 14.77
CA GLU A 60 -7.75 31.38 13.41
C GLU A 60 -6.53 30.46 13.31
N HIS A 61 -5.63 30.49 14.29
CA HIS A 61 -4.51 29.54 14.33
C HIS A 61 -4.97 28.09 14.40
N ARG A 62 -5.92 27.76 15.30
CA ARG A 62 -6.44 26.39 15.39
C ARG A 62 -7.10 25.94 14.08
N LEU A 63 -7.88 26.81 13.44
CA LEU A 63 -8.52 26.51 12.17
C LEU A 63 -7.49 26.33 11.06
N LYS A 64 -6.41 27.13 11.03
CA LYS A 64 -5.31 26.98 10.07
C LYS A 64 -4.55 25.68 10.25
N GLU A 65 -4.25 25.30 11.50
CA GLU A 65 -3.61 24.01 11.80
C GLU A 65 -4.49 22.83 11.37
N HIS A 66 -5.78 22.88 11.70
CA HIS A 66 -6.73 21.85 11.28
C HIS A 66 -6.89 21.78 9.76
N LEU A 67 -6.95 22.93 9.07
CA LEU A 67 -7.01 22.96 7.60
C LEU A 67 -5.77 22.34 6.98
N ALA A 68 -4.58 22.70 7.47
CA ALA A 68 -3.33 22.13 6.97
C ALA A 68 -3.26 20.61 7.19
N GLN A 69 -3.77 20.11 8.32
CA GLN A 69 -3.86 18.67 8.57
C GLN A 69 -4.82 17.98 7.60
N LEU A 70 -6.01 18.54 7.39
CA LEU A 70 -7.01 17.99 6.47
C LEU A 70 -6.55 18.02 5.01
N GLU A 71 -5.82 19.06 4.60
CA GLU A 71 -5.21 19.14 3.27
C GLU A 71 -4.19 18.02 3.06
N LEU A 72 -3.35 17.74 4.06
CA LEU A 72 -2.36 16.68 4.02
C LEU A 72 -3.01 15.29 3.97
N GLU A 73 -4.03 15.04 4.80
CA GLU A 73 -4.82 13.79 4.78
C GLU A 73 -5.52 13.58 3.43
N LEU A 74 -6.05 14.65 2.82
CA LEU A 74 -6.69 14.56 1.51
C LEU A 74 -5.68 14.19 0.42
N ASP A 75 -4.48 14.74 0.45
CA ASP A 75 -3.44 14.43 -0.53
C ASP A 75 -2.92 12.99 -0.37
N GLU A 76 -2.78 12.51 0.86
CA GLU A 76 -2.46 11.11 1.14
C GLU A 76 -3.55 10.17 0.61
N LEU A 77 -4.82 10.42 0.93
CA LEU A 77 -5.95 9.61 0.46
C LEU A 77 -6.07 9.62 -1.07
N ARG A 78 -5.81 10.76 -1.73
CA ARG A 78 -5.79 10.85 -3.20
C ARG A 78 -4.68 10.00 -3.81
N SER A 79 -3.49 10.03 -3.22
CA SER A 79 -2.35 9.21 -3.63
C SER A 79 -2.66 7.73 -3.49
N GLU A 80 -3.20 7.32 -2.34
CA GLU A 80 -3.61 5.94 -2.06
C GLU A 80 -4.69 5.46 -3.03
N HIS A 81 -5.73 6.27 -3.26
CA HIS A 81 -6.80 5.94 -4.20
C HIS A 81 -6.26 5.76 -5.62
N SER A 82 -5.40 6.68 -6.09
CA SER A 82 -4.77 6.59 -7.41
C SER A 82 -3.96 5.30 -7.56
N ARG A 83 -3.17 4.95 -6.54
CA ARG A 83 -2.40 3.71 -6.53
C ARG A 83 -3.29 2.47 -6.54
N ALA A 84 -4.32 2.42 -5.69
CA ALA A 84 -5.25 1.31 -5.64
C ALA A 84 -6.00 1.12 -6.98
N GLN A 85 -6.32 2.22 -7.66
CA GLN A 85 -6.95 2.18 -8.97
C GLN A 85 -6.04 1.62 -10.05
N LEU A 86 -4.75 2.00 -10.06
CA LEU A 86 -3.76 1.40 -10.96
C LEU A 86 -3.55 -0.10 -10.69
N GLU A 87 -3.51 -0.50 -9.42
CA GLU A 87 -3.42 -1.91 -9.03
C GLU A 87 -4.63 -2.70 -9.53
N LEU A 88 -5.85 -2.16 -9.36
CA LEU A 88 -7.08 -2.77 -9.85
C LEU A 88 -7.09 -2.91 -11.38
N GLU A 89 -6.73 -1.87 -12.11
CA GLU A 89 -6.64 -1.90 -13.57
C GLU A 89 -5.60 -2.93 -14.05
N SER A 90 -4.47 -3.03 -13.36
CA SER A 90 -3.45 -4.04 -13.68
C SER A 90 -3.97 -5.46 -13.47
N ALA A 91 -4.67 -5.71 -12.37
CA ALA A 91 -5.25 -7.01 -12.05
C ALA A 91 -6.34 -7.41 -13.04
N GLN A 92 -7.18 -6.46 -13.47
CA GLN A 92 -8.20 -6.68 -14.50
C GLN A 92 -7.57 -7.04 -15.86
N LYS A 93 -6.51 -6.33 -16.27
CA LYS A 93 -5.77 -6.65 -17.49
C LYS A 93 -5.13 -8.04 -17.42
N SER A 94 -4.49 -8.37 -16.30
CA SER A 94 -3.92 -9.70 -16.08
C SER A 94 -4.98 -10.80 -16.13
N LYS A 95 -6.16 -10.56 -15.55
CA LYS A 95 -7.30 -11.49 -15.62
C LYS A 95 -7.77 -11.70 -17.06
N GLN A 96 -7.96 -10.63 -17.83
CA GLN A 96 -8.35 -10.75 -19.25
C GLN A 96 -7.32 -11.50 -20.09
N ILE A 97 -6.03 -11.27 -19.82
CA ILE A 97 -4.95 -12.02 -20.47
C ILE A 97 -5.04 -13.51 -20.11
N ALA A 98 -5.21 -13.83 -18.83
CA ALA A 98 -5.33 -15.22 -18.37
C ALA A 98 -6.57 -15.92 -18.96
N GLU A 99 -7.71 -15.22 -19.07
CA GLU A 99 -8.93 -15.74 -19.72
C GLU A 99 -8.68 -16.06 -21.20
N LYS A 100 -8.06 -15.14 -21.96
CA LYS A 100 -7.70 -15.38 -23.36
C LYS A 100 -6.75 -16.57 -23.53
N TRP A 101 -5.70 -16.66 -22.70
CA TRP A 101 -4.79 -17.81 -22.73
C TRP A 101 -5.51 -19.13 -22.42
N SER A 102 -6.44 -19.12 -21.46
CA SER A 102 -7.25 -20.30 -21.14
C SER A 102 -8.14 -20.72 -22.32
N GLU A 103 -8.73 -19.76 -23.04
CA GLU A 103 -9.54 -20.03 -24.23
C GLU A 103 -8.68 -20.60 -25.37
N GLU A 104 -7.52 -20.00 -25.65
CA GLU A 104 -6.57 -20.48 -26.67
C GLU A 104 -6.08 -21.89 -26.35
N ILE A 105 -5.66 -22.16 -25.11
CA ILE A 105 -5.27 -23.50 -24.66
C ILE A 105 -6.45 -24.48 -24.80
N GLY A 106 -7.66 -24.05 -24.47
CA GLY A 106 -8.88 -24.86 -24.62
C GLY A 106 -9.16 -25.22 -26.09
N GLN A 107 -8.96 -24.28 -27.01
CA GLN A 107 -9.10 -24.49 -28.45
C GLN A 107 -8.04 -25.45 -28.98
N ILE A 108 -6.77 -25.21 -28.67
CA ILE A 108 -5.65 -26.08 -29.06
C ILE A 108 -5.86 -27.50 -28.55
N ASN A 109 -6.26 -27.66 -27.28
CA ASN A 109 -6.55 -28.99 -26.72
C ASN A 109 -7.70 -29.69 -27.45
N LYS A 110 -8.74 -28.95 -27.86
CA LYS A 110 -9.86 -29.50 -28.60
C LYS A 110 -9.44 -29.95 -30.00
N GLU A 111 -8.60 -29.17 -30.68
CA GLU A 111 -8.03 -29.51 -31.99
C GLU A 111 -7.15 -30.76 -31.90
N LEU A 112 -6.20 -30.79 -30.96
CA LEU A 112 -5.34 -31.95 -30.71
C LEU A 112 -6.13 -33.22 -30.40
N MET A 113 -7.21 -33.12 -29.61
CA MET A 113 -8.11 -34.25 -29.34
C MET A 113 -8.87 -34.71 -30.58
N GLY A 114 -9.19 -33.80 -31.51
CA GLY A 114 -9.76 -34.12 -32.81
C GLY A 114 -8.78 -34.89 -33.70
N GLU A 115 -7.56 -34.36 -33.84
CA GLU A 115 -6.47 -34.99 -34.60
C GLU A 115 -6.12 -36.38 -34.06
N LEU A 116 -6.07 -36.53 -32.73
CA LEU A 116 -5.81 -37.82 -32.08
C LEU A 116 -6.89 -38.84 -32.41
N LYS A 117 -8.18 -38.47 -32.31
CA LYS A 117 -9.30 -39.35 -32.67
C LYS A 117 -9.27 -39.76 -34.14
N GLU A 118 -8.92 -38.84 -35.04
CA GLU A 118 -8.77 -39.15 -36.46
C GLU A 118 -7.60 -40.11 -36.71
N ALA A 119 -6.47 -39.91 -36.04
CA ALA A 119 -5.32 -40.80 -36.13
C ALA A 119 -5.64 -42.20 -35.59
N GLU A 120 -6.35 -42.30 -34.47
CA GLU A 120 -6.83 -43.55 -33.89
C GLU A 120 -7.78 -44.31 -34.84
N GLU A 121 -8.73 -43.61 -35.46
CA GLU A 121 -9.65 -44.22 -36.44
C GLU A 121 -8.91 -44.70 -37.70
N LYS A 122 -7.93 -43.93 -38.19
CA LYS A 122 -7.07 -44.35 -39.33
C LYS A 122 -6.26 -45.59 -38.98
N LEU A 123 -5.65 -45.63 -37.79
CA LEU A 123 -4.89 -46.80 -37.31
C LEU A 123 -5.81 -48.03 -37.15
N LYS A 124 -7.01 -47.85 -36.59
CA LYS A 124 -7.98 -48.95 -36.44
C LYS A 124 -8.38 -49.54 -37.79
N LYS A 125 -8.54 -48.70 -38.81
CA LYS A 125 -8.82 -49.14 -40.19
C LYS A 125 -7.63 -49.89 -40.79
N SER A 126 -6.40 -49.39 -40.63
CA SER A 126 -5.20 -50.08 -41.15
C SER A 126 -4.99 -51.45 -40.50
N VAL A 127 -5.13 -51.55 -39.17
CA VAL A 127 -5.04 -52.82 -38.44
C VAL A 127 -6.11 -53.82 -38.90
N ARG A 128 -7.34 -53.36 -39.14
CA ARG A 128 -8.41 -54.21 -39.69
C ARG A 128 -8.09 -54.71 -41.10
N THR A 129 -7.55 -53.86 -41.98
CA THR A 129 -7.16 -54.28 -43.33
C THR A 129 -6.00 -55.28 -43.33
N GLU A 130 -5.03 -55.11 -42.43
CA GLU A 130 -3.93 -56.07 -42.25
C GLU A 130 -4.43 -57.42 -41.73
N GLN A 131 -5.37 -57.44 -40.77
CA GLN A 131 -5.99 -58.68 -40.29
C GLN A 131 -6.78 -59.42 -41.38
N ILE A 132 -7.53 -58.69 -42.21
CA ILE A 132 -8.28 -59.29 -43.33
C ILE A 132 -7.31 -59.87 -44.37
N ASN A 133 -6.25 -59.14 -44.73
CA ASN A 133 -5.24 -59.60 -45.67
C ASN A 133 -4.46 -60.81 -45.12
N GLY A 134 -4.06 -60.80 -43.83
CA GLY A 134 -3.41 -61.94 -43.19
C GLY A 134 -4.28 -63.20 -43.18
N ASN A 135 -5.58 -63.06 -42.88
CA ASN A 135 -6.53 -64.16 -42.93
C ASN A 135 -6.79 -64.67 -44.36
N PHE A 136 -6.73 -63.79 -45.37
CA PHE A 136 -6.82 -64.17 -46.77
C PHE A 136 -5.60 -64.98 -47.23
N TRP A 137 -4.40 -64.55 -46.87
CA TRP A 137 -3.17 -65.28 -47.18
C TRP A 137 -3.09 -66.63 -46.47
N LEU A 138 -3.55 -66.73 -45.22
CA LEU A 138 -3.66 -68.01 -44.50
C LEU A 138 -4.64 -68.99 -45.18
N LYS A 139 -5.74 -68.50 -45.77
CA LYS A 139 -6.71 -69.31 -46.51
C LYS A 139 -6.25 -69.80 -47.89
N ILE A 140 -5.18 -69.23 -48.46
CA ILE A 140 -4.63 -69.63 -49.76
C ILE A 140 -3.55 -70.73 -49.59
N ILE A 141 -3.04 -70.90 -48.38
CA ILE A 141 -1.95 -71.84 -48.07
C ILE A 141 -2.46 -73.20 -47.53
N ASP A 142 -3.76 -73.29 -47.20
CA ASP A 142 -4.50 -74.54 -46.91
C ASP A 142 -5.26 -75.05 -48.14
#